data_AF-A0A7J4QM85-F1
#
_entry.id   AF-A0A7J4QM85-F1
#
_cell.length_a   1.000
_cell.length_b   1.000
_cell.length_c   1.000
_cell.angle_alpha   90.00
_cell.angle_beta   90.00
_cell.angle_gamma   90.00
#
_symmetry.space_group_name_H-M   'P 1'
#
loop_
_entity.id
_entity.type
_entity.pdbx_description
1 polymer ?
#
loop_
_entity_poly.entity_id
_entity_poly.type
_entity_poly.pdbx_seq_one_letter_code
_entity_poly.pdbx_strand_id
1 'polypeptide(L)' 'VTSPLVRSQPHFEARDLHPTQWGRLCPNETPEGQNCGLVKNAAQMIDVSE' A
#
# COMPACT_ATOMS: atom_id res chain seq x y z
N VAL A 1 4.79 -1.25 4.83
CA VAL A 1 5.16 0.01 4.13
C VAL A 1 4.10 1.07 4.40
N THR A 2 4.52 2.27 4.80
CA THR A 2 3.63 3.39 5.15
C THR A 2 3.88 4.58 4.25
N SER A 3 2.86 5.09 3.57
CA SER A 3 2.94 6.30 2.77
C SER A 3 3.02 7.56 3.66
N PRO A 4 3.83 8.57 3.31
CA PRO A 4 3.89 9.86 4.02
C PRO A 4 2.74 10.81 3.66
N LEU A 5 1.80 10.42 2.79
CA LEU A 5 0.68 11.26 2.37
C LEU A 5 -0.31 11.56 3.51
N VAL A 6 -0.97 12.71 3.40
CA VAL A 6 -1.98 13.16 4.37
C VAL A 6 -3.21 12.25 4.32
N ARG A 7 -3.59 11.66 5.47
CA ARG A 7 -4.65 10.64 5.56
C ARG A 7 -6.07 11.16 5.33
N SER A 8 -6.29 12.45 5.61
CA SER A 8 -7.60 13.11 5.48
C SER A 8 -7.95 13.48 4.04
N GLN A 9 -6.96 13.61 3.15
CA GLN A 9 -7.19 13.94 1.75
C GLN A 9 -7.48 12.66 0.93
N PRO A 10 -8.47 12.71 0.01
CA PRO A 10 -8.82 11.56 -0.83
C PRO A 10 -7.84 11.43 -2.01
N HIS A 11 -6.72 10.76 -1.76
CA HIS A 11 -5.70 10.45 -2.78
C HIS A 11 -6.11 9.23 -3.62
N PHE A 12 -7.11 9.36 -4.50
CA PHE A 12 -7.69 8.22 -5.22
C PHE A 12 -6.63 7.40 -5.98
N GLU A 13 -5.88 8.02 -6.89
CA GLU A 13 -4.87 7.32 -7.71
C GLU A 13 -3.75 6.67 -6.87
N ALA A 14 -3.36 7.30 -5.76
CA ALA A 14 -2.31 6.76 -4.89
C ALA A 14 -2.81 5.62 -3.98
N ARG A 15 -4.11 5.56 -3.70
CA ARG A 15 -4.73 4.53 -2.86
C ARG A 15 -5.12 3.29 -3.64
N ASP A 16 -5.34 3.43 -4.95
CA ASP A 16 -5.70 2.32 -5.83
C ASP A 16 -4.63 1.22 -5.88
N LEU A 17 -5.06 0.01 -6.25
CA LEU A 17 -4.17 -1.12 -6.45
C LEU A 17 -3.49 -0.97 -7.81
N HIS A 18 -2.20 -0.66 -7.80
CA HIS A 18 -1.42 -0.52 -9.03
C HIS A 18 -0.77 -1.86 -9.42
N PRO A 19 -0.76 -2.27 -10.71
CA PRO A 19 -0.20 -3.55 -11.15
C PRO A 19 1.27 -3.78 -10.77
N THR A 20 2.06 -2.72 -10.63
CA THR A 20 3.47 -2.82 -10.20
C THR A 20 3.65 -3.31 -8.76
N GLN A 21 2.58 -3.36 -7.97
CA GLN A 21 2.60 -3.84 -6.60
C GLN A 21 2.56 -5.37 -6.53
N TRP A 22 2.24 -6.06 -7.63
CA TRP A 22 2.18 -7.51 -7.70
C TRP A 22 3.51 -8.16 -7.30
N GLY A 23 3.47 -9.08 -6.34
CA GLY A 23 4.65 -9.74 -5.80
C GLY A 23 5.54 -8.87 -4.89
N ARG A 24 5.19 -7.59 -4.68
CA ARG A 24 5.93 -6.66 -3.80
C ARG A 24 5.14 -6.30 -2.55
N LEU A 25 3.87 -5.96 -2.70
CA LEU A 25 2.97 -5.59 -1.60
C LEU A 25 1.76 -6.54 -1.57
N CYS A 26 1.24 -6.80 -0.37
CA CYS A 26 0.01 -7.56 -0.20
C CYS A 26 -1.20 -6.73 -0.70
N PRO A 27 -2.02 -7.25 -1.62
CA PRO A 27 -3.16 -6.52 -2.18
C PRO A 27 -4.35 -6.40 -1.20
N ASN A 28 -4.52 -7.36 -0.30
CA ASN A 28 -5.68 -7.46 0.59
C ASN A 28 -5.42 -6.90 1.99
N GLU A 29 -4.18 -6.97 2.47
CA GLU A 29 -3.86 -6.62 3.85
C GLU A 29 -3.52 -5.13 3.98
N THR A 30 -4.58 -4.32 4.09
CA THR A 30 -4.53 -2.87 4.36
C THR A 30 -5.55 -2.53 5.44
N PRO A 31 -5.25 -1.63 6.39
CA PRO A 31 -6.21 -1.23 7.41
C PRO A 31 -7.40 -0.47 6.79
N GLU A 32 -8.60 -0.70 7.32
CA GLU A 32 -9.80 0.02 6.90
C GLU A 32 -9.76 1.52 7.30
N GLY A 33 -10.67 2.31 6.71
CA GLY A 33 -10.82 3.73 7.00
C GLY A 33 -9.75 4.61 6.34
N GLN A 34 -9.30 5.65 7.04
CA GLN A 34 -8.37 6.66 6.49
C GLN A 34 -6.97 6.11 6.12
N ASN A 35 -6.62 4.92 6.57
CA ASN A 35 -5.34 4.30 6.24
C ASN A 35 -5.42 3.37 5.03
N CYS A 36 -6.65 3.10 4.53
CA CYS A 36 -6.86 2.21 3.40
C CYS A 36 -6.08 2.72 2.18
N GLY A 37 -5.31 1.81 1.59
CA GLY A 37 -4.43 2.10 0.44
C GLY A 37 -3.13 2.84 0.78
N LEU A 38 -3.01 3.50 1.94
CA LEU A 38 -1.81 4.25 2.35
C LEU A 38 -0.85 3.42 3.20
N VAL A 39 -1.37 2.41 3.90
CA VAL A 39 -0.57 1.44 4.67
C VAL A 39 -0.80 0.07 4.06
N LYS A 40 0.29 -0.57 3.63
CA LYS A 40 0.26 -1.90 3.00
C LYS A 40 1.37 -2.78 3.56
N ASN A 41 1.12 -4.07 3.63
CA ASN A 41 2.13 -5.04 4.04
C ASN A 41 2.96 -5.51 2.84
N ALA A 42 4.16 -6.03 3.12
CA ALA A 42 5.04 -6.59 2.10
C ALA A 42 4.48 -7.95 1.65
N ALA A 43 4.68 -8.33 0.39
CA ALA A 43 4.30 -9.64 -0.11
C ALA A 43 5.20 -10.73 0.49
N GLN A 44 4.72 -11.97 0.60
CA GLN A 44 5.50 -13.06 1.20
C GLN A 44 6.79 -13.41 0.45
N MET A 45 6.83 -13.15 -0.87
CA MET A 45 7.99 -13.47 -1.71
C MET A 45 8.86 -12.25 -2.02
N ILE A 46 8.65 -11.12 -1.34
CA ILE A 46 9.45 -9.92 -1.59
C ILE A 46 10.87 -10.10 -1.03
N ASP A 47 11.85 -9.79 -1.86
CA ASP A 47 13.24 -9.60 -1.45
C ASP A 47 13.55 -8.11 -1.49
N VAL A 48 14.19 -7.59 -0.44
CA VAL A 48 14.52 -6.17 -0.31
C VAL A 48 16.03 -6.06 -0.26
N SER A 49 16.60 -5.40 -1.28
CA SER A 49 18.02 -5.06 -1.30
C SER A 49 18.32 -4.08 -0.15
N GLU A 50 19.42 -4.33 0.56
CA GLU A 50 19.93 -3.49 1.66
C GLU A 50 20.40 -2.11 1.17
#